data_AF-A0A535MUP5-F1
#
_entry.id   AF-A0A535MUP5-F1
#
_cell.length_a   1.000
_cell.length_b   1.000
_cell.length_c   1.000
_cell.angle_alpha   90.00
_cell.angle_beta   90.00
_cell.angle_gamma   90.00
#
_symmetry.space_group_name_H-M   'P 1'
#
loop_
_entity.id
_entity.type
_entity.pdbx_description
1 polymer ?
#
loop_
_entity_poly.entity_id
_entity_poly.type
_entity_poly.pdbx_seq_one_letter_code
_entity_poly.pdbx_strand_id
1 'polypeptide(L)'
;MGKRKSAPRAGAFPAGAPVSKVVIFFMENHTTDNIASEIPNVKGNLALSQAPDVVIPDPPHDHAHWMKRNDPAPAGARRQRFAAAQLPNLNLLMRSFSVCDNYFSDYAGNSFPNHCFAIGADAEWAFANPGHRFNFTIKTPGVPVRLAKAGKT
;
A
#
# COMPACT_ATOMS: atom_id res chain seq x y z
N MET A 1 30.95 20.99 -15.94
CA MET A 1 30.23 19.71 -15.79
C MET A 1 30.26 19.33 -14.30
N GLY A 2 29.22 19.68 -13.55
CA GLY A 2 29.22 19.58 -12.08
C GLY A 2 29.03 18.14 -11.60
N LYS A 3 29.93 17.65 -10.74
CA LYS A 3 29.80 16.35 -10.06
C LYS A 3 28.54 16.39 -9.17
N ARG A 4 27.51 15.62 -9.51
CA ARG A 4 26.39 15.37 -8.60
C ARG A 4 26.94 14.65 -7.37
N LYS A 5 26.84 15.28 -6.19
CA LYS A 5 27.11 14.59 -4.92
C LYS A 5 26.13 13.43 -4.79
N SER A 6 26.64 12.24 -4.56
CA SER A 6 25.81 11.07 -4.23
C SER A 6 24.97 11.39 -3.00
N ALA A 7 23.66 11.10 -3.07
CA ALA A 7 22.81 11.16 -1.89
C ALA A 7 23.40 10.25 -0.79
N PRO A 8 23.36 10.66 0.48
CA PRO A 8 23.83 9.80 1.56
C PRO A 8 23.02 8.51 1.54
N ARG A 9 23.71 7.38 1.44
CA ARG A 9 23.10 6.06 1.65
C ARG A 9 22.53 6.08 3.06
N ALA A 10 21.26 5.72 3.22
CA ALA A 10 20.69 5.51 4.55
C ALA A 10 21.65 4.57 5.32
N GLY A 11 22.18 5.05 6.45
CA GLY A 11 23.08 4.24 7.28
C GLY A 11 22.36 2.96 7.65
N ALA A 12 23.06 1.82 7.56
CA ALA A 12 22.50 0.55 7.99
C ALA A 12 22.10 0.66 9.46
N PHE A 13 20.82 0.45 9.77
CA PHE A 13 20.39 0.27 11.14
C PHE A 13 21.11 -0.97 11.69
N PRO A 14 21.77 -0.90 12.85
CA PRO A 14 22.45 -2.05 13.42
C PRO A 14 21.45 -3.19 13.61
N ALA A 15 21.75 -4.34 13.03
CA ALA A 15 20.93 -5.54 13.17
C ALA A 15 20.78 -5.87 14.66
N GLY A 16 19.53 -6.02 15.12
CA GLY A 16 19.20 -6.34 16.51
C GLY A 16 19.03 -5.13 17.44
N ALA A 17 19.20 -3.89 16.96
CA ALA A 17 18.77 -2.73 17.73
C ALA A 17 17.23 -2.74 17.90
N PRO A 18 16.69 -2.53 19.11
CA PRO A 18 15.25 -2.55 19.34
C PRO A 18 14.56 -1.39 18.61
N VAL A 19 13.52 -1.71 17.84
CA VAL A 19 12.62 -0.71 17.26
C VAL A 19 11.81 -0.07 18.39
N SER A 20 12.01 1.22 18.62
CA SER A 20 11.32 1.96 19.69
C SER A 20 10.08 2.70 19.21
N LYS A 21 9.98 3.02 17.92
CA LYS A 21 8.85 3.72 17.29
C LYS A 21 8.52 3.11 15.95
N VAL A 22 7.23 2.96 15.67
CA VAL A 22 6.71 2.51 14.38
C VAL A 22 5.78 3.60 13.86
N VAL A 23 6.03 4.07 12.64
CA VAL A 23 5.15 5.00 11.91
C VAL A 23 4.66 4.27 10.67
N ILE A 24 3.34 4.20 10.52
CA ILE A 24 2.69 3.51 9.40
C ILE A 24 2.02 4.56 8.52
N PHE A 25 2.43 4.62 7.26
CA PHE A 25 1.75 5.41 6.24
C PHE A 25 0.86 4.48 5.44
N PHE A 26 -0.46 4.63 5.59
CA PHE A 26 -1.43 3.94 4.74
C PHE A 26 -1.53 4.69 3.41
N MET A 27 -1.11 4.02 2.33
CA MET A 27 -1.39 4.44 0.96
C MET A 27 -2.66 3.74 0.47
N GLU A 28 -3.37 4.36 -0.47
CA GLU A 28 -4.66 3.86 -0.96
C GLU A 28 -4.57 3.36 -2.40
N ASN A 29 -5.36 2.35 -2.73
CA ASN A 29 -5.78 1.95 -4.08
C ASN A 29 -4.69 1.69 -5.15
N HIS A 30 -3.49 1.21 -4.76
CA HIS A 30 -2.43 0.86 -5.70
C HIS A 30 -1.91 -0.57 -5.53
N THR A 31 -1.59 -1.24 -6.64
CA THR A 31 -0.94 -2.56 -6.65
C THR A 31 0.58 -2.43 -6.75
N THR A 32 1.33 -3.50 -6.40
CA THR A 32 2.79 -3.57 -6.58
C THR A 32 3.21 -3.26 -8.02
N ASP A 33 2.54 -3.87 -9.01
CA ASP A 33 2.75 -3.60 -10.43
C ASP A 33 2.54 -2.12 -10.79
N ASN A 34 1.63 -1.45 -10.09
CA ASN A 34 1.30 -0.07 -10.39
C ASN A 34 2.36 0.91 -9.88
N ILE A 35 2.95 0.71 -8.70
CA ILE A 35 3.86 1.70 -8.08
C ILE A 35 5.33 1.26 -8.02
N ALA A 36 5.63 -0.03 -8.13
CA ALA A 36 6.96 -0.58 -7.83
C ALA A 36 7.62 -1.31 -9.02
N SER A 37 7.02 -1.31 -10.21
CA SER A 37 7.55 -2.01 -11.39
C SER A 37 8.97 -1.61 -11.81
N GLU A 38 9.41 -0.38 -11.52
CA GLU A 38 10.77 0.10 -11.84
C GLU A 38 11.78 -0.06 -10.69
N ILE A 39 11.38 -0.69 -9.58
CA ILE A 39 12.26 -0.94 -8.44
C ILE A 39 13.08 -2.20 -8.68
N PRO A 40 14.42 -2.15 -8.59
CA PRO A 40 15.26 -3.32 -8.76
C PRO A 40 14.88 -4.44 -7.78
N ASN A 41 14.87 -5.68 -8.27
CA ASN A 41 14.57 -6.90 -7.52
C ASN A 41 13.14 -7.02 -6.97
N VAL A 42 12.21 -6.14 -7.37
CA VAL A 42 10.78 -6.28 -7.11
C VAL A 42 10.14 -7.03 -8.28
N LYS A 43 9.24 -7.98 -7.99
CA LYS A 43 8.43 -8.68 -9.00
C LYS A 43 7.30 -7.82 -9.59
N GLY A 44 7.65 -6.67 -10.16
CA GLY A 44 6.71 -5.84 -10.89
C GLY A 44 6.73 -6.08 -12.40
N ASN A 45 5.73 -5.56 -13.11
CA ASN A 45 5.57 -5.74 -14.55
C ASN A 45 5.89 -4.46 -15.35
N LEU A 46 7.10 -4.40 -15.91
CA LEU A 46 7.56 -3.29 -16.75
C LEU A 46 6.85 -3.19 -18.12
N ALA A 47 6.20 -4.25 -18.58
CA ALA A 47 5.48 -4.27 -19.85
C ALA A 47 4.12 -3.54 -19.79
N LEU A 48 3.66 -3.17 -18.59
CA LEU A 48 2.45 -2.37 -18.44
C LEU A 48 2.64 -0.96 -19.00
N SER A 49 1.58 -0.44 -19.62
CA SER A 49 1.52 0.95 -20.09
C SER A 49 1.59 1.94 -18.93
N GLN A 50 2.08 3.14 -19.19
CA GLN A 50 2.17 4.18 -18.17
C GLN A 50 0.76 4.66 -17.77
N ALA A 51 0.51 4.79 -16.46
CA ALA A 51 -0.72 5.34 -15.91
C ALA A 51 -0.74 6.87 -16.08
N PRO A 52 -1.93 7.47 -16.31
CA PRO A 52 -2.06 8.93 -16.25
C PRO A 52 -1.85 9.42 -14.81
N ASP A 53 -1.56 10.71 -14.64
CA ASP A 53 -1.38 11.34 -13.32
C ASP A 53 -2.64 11.20 -12.45
N VAL A 54 -3.81 11.40 -13.07
CA VAL A 54 -5.11 11.29 -12.42
C VAL A 54 -6.01 10.35 -13.21
N VAL A 55 -6.69 9.45 -12.51
CA VAL A 55 -7.73 8.58 -13.07
C VAL A 55 -9.09 9.07 -12.58
N ILE A 56 -9.90 9.59 -13.50
CA ILE A 56 -11.28 10.01 -13.23
C ILE A 56 -12.23 9.24 -14.17
N PRO A 57 -13.31 8.64 -13.65
CA PRO A 57 -13.62 8.46 -12.23
C PRO A 57 -12.65 7.48 -11.55
N ASP A 58 -12.60 7.52 -10.22
CA ASP A 58 -11.85 6.56 -9.42
C ASP A 58 -12.25 5.12 -9.82
N PRO A 59 -11.29 4.22 -10.12
CA PRO A 59 -11.61 2.86 -10.48
C PRO A 59 -12.36 2.15 -9.35
N PRO A 60 -13.43 1.39 -9.67
CA PRO A 60 -14.07 0.55 -8.67
C PRO A 60 -13.08 -0.44 -8.05
N HIS A 61 -13.09 -0.51 -6.72
CA HIS A 61 -12.16 -1.30 -5.91
C HIS A 61 -12.91 -2.06 -4.80
N ASP A 62 -14.13 -2.50 -5.10
CA ASP A 62 -14.92 -3.40 -4.24
C ASP A 62 -14.67 -4.88 -4.59
N HIS A 63 -15.21 -5.78 -3.77
CA HIS A 63 -15.06 -7.22 -3.98
C HIS A 63 -15.67 -7.70 -5.32
N ALA A 64 -16.79 -7.13 -5.75
CA ALA A 64 -17.45 -7.52 -6.98
C ALA A 64 -16.59 -7.20 -8.22
N HIS A 65 -15.85 -6.09 -8.19
CA HIS A 65 -14.91 -5.72 -9.24
C HIS A 65 -13.61 -6.52 -9.16
N TRP A 66 -13.16 -6.91 -7.96
CA TRP A 66 -12.04 -7.85 -7.83
C TRP A 66 -12.33 -9.21 -8.50
N MET A 67 -13.58 -9.68 -8.45
CA MET A 67 -13.99 -10.89 -9.15
C MET A 67 -13.85 -10.79 -10.67
N LYS A 68 -13.86 -9.56 -11.21
CA LYS A 68 -13.68 -9.25 -12.65
C LYS A 68 -12.23 -8.89 -13.02
N ARG A 69 -11.25 -9.13 -12.14
CA ARG A 69 -9.85 -8.73 -12.37
C ARG A 69 -9.20 -9.25 -13.66
N ASN A 70 -9.75 -10.30 -14.26
CA ASN A 70 -9.26 -10.84 -15.52
C ASN A 70 -9.80 -10.08 -16.74
N ASP A 71 -10.88 -9.32 -16.59
CA ASP A 71 -11.48 -8.52 -17.65
C ASP A 71 -10.67 -7.23 -17.86
N PRO A 72 -10.70 -6.65 -19.07
CA PRO A 72 -10.10 -5.34 -19.30
C PRO A 72 -10.89 -4.22 -18.61
N ALA A 73 -10.20 -3.10 -18.35
CA ALA A 73 -10.86 -1.86 -17.96
C ALA A 73 -11.91 -1.43 -19.01
N PRO A 74 -13.01 -0.75 -18.60
CA PRO A 74 -13.28 -0.27 -17.26
C PRO A 74 -13.95 -1.29 -16.32
N ALA A 75 -14.40 -2.44 -16.83
CA ALA A 75 -15.15 -3.43 -16.04
C ALA A 75 -14.26 -4.31 -15.14
N GLY A 76 -12.98 -4.48 -15.51
CA GLY A 76 -11.98 -5.23 -14.75
C GLY A 76 -10.72 -4.43 -14.43
N ALA A 77 -9.56 -5.09 -14.41
CA ALA A 77 -8.34 -4.49 -13.90
C ALA A 77 -7.71 -3.47 -14.87
N ARG A 78 -7.31 -2.31 -14.34
CA ARG A 78 -6.42 -1.37 -15.04
C ARG A 78 -4.98 -1.86 -14.96
N ARG A 79 -4.46 -2.38 -16.07
CA ARG A 79 -3.10 -2.93 -16.18
C ARG A 79 -2.11 -1.84 -16.58
N GLN A 80 -1.88 -0.90 -15.66
CA GLN A 80 -1.03 0.27 -15.88
C GLN A 80 -0.03 0.45 -14.72
N ARG A 81 1.08 1.14 -14.98
CA ARG A 81 2.13 1.43 -14.00
C ARG A 81 2.53 2.90 -14.01
N PHE A 82 2.97 3.42 -12.87
CA PHE A 82 3.67 4.69 -12.80
C PHE A 82 5.16 4.49 -13.11
N ALA A 83 5.76 5.50 -13.74
CA ALA A 83 7.21 5.61 -13.88
C ALA A 83 7.83 6.22 -12.61
N ALA A 84 9.13 5.99 -12.37
CA ALA A 84 9.88 6.60 -11.28
C ALA A 84 9.79 8.12 -11.27
N ALA A 85 9.72 8.74 -12.45
CA ALA A 85 9.57 10.19 -12.60
C ALA A 85 8.19 10.71 -12.17
N GLN A 86 7.14 9.88 -12.21
CA GLN A 86 5.79 10.26 -11.76
C GLN A 86 5.67 10.17 -10.23
N LEU A 87 6.42 9.25 -9.60
CA LEU A 87 6.41 9.03 -8.15
C LEU A 87 7.81 9.21 -7.54
N PRO A 88 8.47 10.38 -7.68
CA PRO A 88 9.88 10.54 -7.36
C PRO A 88 10.20 10.27 -5.88
N ASN A 89 9.33 10.72 -4.96
CA ASN A 89 9.54 10.51 -3.52
C ASN A 89 9.33 9.05 -3.11
N LEU A 90 8.29 8.40 -3.65
CA LEU A 90 8.04 6.99 -3.35
C LEU A 90 9.13 6.10 -3.94
N ASN A 91 9.60 6.40 -5.15
CA ASN A 91 10.71 5.71 -5.78
C ASN A 91 11.99 5.84 -4.93
N LEU A 92 12.29 7.04 -4.42
CA LEU A 92 13.42 7.26 -3.52
C LEU A 92 13.31 6.42 -2.25
N LEU A 93 12.14 6.37 -1.61
CA LEU A 93 11.91 5.54 -0.42
C LEU A 93 12.12 4.05 -0.74
N MET A 94 11.50 3.53 -1.80
CA MET A 94 11.63 2.12 -2.19
C MET A 94 13.05 1.71 -2.58
N ARG A 95 13.89 2.65 -3.05
CA ARG A 95 15.32 2.39 -3.31
C ARG A 95 16.20 2.48 -2.07
N SER A 96 15.73 3.19 -1.04
CA SER A 96 16.50 3.46 0.19
C SER A 96 16.20 2.44 1.30
N PHE A 97 15.06 1.76 1.21
CA PHE A 97 14.56 0.82 2.21
C PHE A 97 14.19 -0.52 1.58
N SER A 98 13.84 -1.50 2.41
CA SER A 98 13.35 -2.79 1.95
C SER A 98 11.95 -2.67 1.36
N VAL A 99 11.73 -3.35 0.24
CA VAL A 99 10.40 -3.52 -0.36
C VAL A 99 9.98 -4.98 -0.17
N CYS A 100 8.80 -5.21 0.37
CA CYS A 100 8.16 -6.52 0.40
C CYS A 100 7.28 -6.65 -0.86
N ASP A 101 7.70 -7.49 -1.80
CA ASP A 101 7.04 -7.62 -3.12
C ASP A 101 6.07 -8.82 -3.21
N ASN A 102 5.93 -9.55 -2.12
CA ASN A 102 4.98 -10.66 -1.94
C ASN A 102 4.04 -10.38 -0.76
N TYR A 103 3.56 -9.13 -0.65
CA TYR A 103 2.58 -8.71 0.35
C TYR A 103 1.21 -8.54 -0.32
N PHE A 104 0.18 -9.18 0.24
CA PHE A 104 -1.16 -9.19 -0.32
C PHE A 104 -2.16 -8.68 0.73
N SER A 105 -3.19 -8.00 0.26
CA SER A 105 -4.35 -7.63 1.07
C SER A 105 -5.00 -8.88 1.68
N ASP A 106 -5.33 -8.82 2.98
CA ASP A 106 -6.05 -9.89 3.68
C ASP A 106 -7.46 -10.11 3.13
N TYR A 107 -8.09 -9.04 2.64
CA TYR A 107 -9.39 -9.09 1.97
C TYR A 107 -9.34 -8.50 0.57
N ALA A 108 -9.86 -9.26 -0.39
CA ALA A 108 -9.93 -8.83 -1.77
C ALA A 108 -11.12 -7.89 -2.02
N GLY A 109 -11.00 -6.63 -1.61
CA GLY A 109 -12.06 -5.63 -1.76
C GLY A 109 -11.64 -4.26 -1.25
N ASN A 110 -12.58 -3.54 -0.62
CA ASN A 110 -12.39 -2.15 -0.23
C ASN A 110 -11.31 -1.93 0.86
N SER A 111 -10.93 -0.66 1.07
CA SER A 111 -9.89 -0.24 2.02
C SER A 111 -10.23 -0.56 3.48
N PHE A 112 -11.47 -0.33 3.94
CA PHE A 112 -11.83 -0.46 5.35
C PHE A 112 -11.47 -1.81 5.99
N PRO A 113 -11.89 -2.98 5.44
CA PRO A 113 -11.50 -4.26 6.04
C PRO A 113 -9.98 -4.46 6.06
N ASN A 114 -9.26 -4.05 5.01
CA ASN A 114 -7.80 -4.17 4.95
C ASN A 114 -7.08 -3.26 5.95
N HIS A 115 -7.61 -2.06 6.20
CA HIS A 115 -7.10 -1.19 7.27
C HIS A 115 -7.30 -1.82 8.64
N CYS A 116 -8.45 -2.47 8.87
CA CYS A 116 -8.71 -3.20 10.11
C CYS A 116 -7.73 -4.36 10.30
N PHE A 117 -7.50 -5.18 9.26
CA PHE A 117 -6.48 -6.23 9.32
C PHE A 117 -5.08 -5.68 9.60
N ALA A 118 -4.67 -4.60 8.92
CA ALA A 118 -3.33 -4.03 9.08
C ALA A 118 -3.04 -3.53 10.50
N ILE A 119 -4.05 -3.05 11.24
CA ILE A 119 -3.88 -2.56 12.62
C ILE A 119 -4.38 -3.53 13.68
N GLY A 120 -5.22 -4.51 13.34
CA GLY A 120 -5.96 -5.32 14.31
C GLY A 120 -5.87 -6.82 14.10
N ALA A 121 -5.33 -7.27 12.96
CA ALA A 121 -5.36 -8.65 12.48
C ALA A 121 -6.77 -9.26 12.39
N ASP A 122 -7.81 -8.42 12.41
CA ASP A 122 -9.21 -8.81 12.28
C ASP A 122 -10.01 -7.60 11.76
N ALA A 123 -10.99 -7.87 10.90
CA ALA A 123 -11.93 -6.88 10.37
C ALA A 123 -13.35 -7.05 10.94
N GLU A 124 -13.59 -7.99 11.86
CA GLU A 124 -14.88 -8.23 12.52
C GLU A 124 -16.03 -8.39 11.53
N TRP A 125 -15.81 -9.18 10.48
CA TRP A 125 -16.76 -9.42 9.38
C TRP A 125 -17.06 -8.20 8.52
N ALA A 126 -16.32 -7.09 8.64
CA ALA A 126 -16.42 -6.03 7.66
C ALA A 126 -15.97 -6.55 6.29
N PHE A 127 -16.81 -6.34 5.27
CA PHE A 127 -16.55 -6.73 3.88
C PHE A 127 -16.72 -5.56 2.90
N ALA A 128 -17.01 -4.37 3.41
CA ALA A 128 -17.23 -3.16 2.64
C ALA A 128 -16.81 -1.93 3.45
N ASN A 129 -16.65 -0.80 2.76
CA ASN A 129 -16.46 0.48 3.44
C ASN A 129 -17.73 0.85 4.24
N PRO A 130 -17.58 1.41 5.45
CA PRO A 130 -18.71 1.97 6.18
C PRO A 130 -19.32 3.11 5.38
N GLY A 131 -20.64 3.25 5.47
CA GLY A 131 -21.38 4.30 4.80
C GLY A 131 -22.49 4.84 5.69
N HIS A 132 -23.18 5.90 5.26
CA HIS A 132 -24.24 6.53 6.07
C HIS A 132 -25.33 5.57 6.56
N ARG A 133 -25.56 4.46 5.85
CA ARG A 133 -26.56 3.42 6.20
C ARG A 133 -25.95 2.15 6.81
N PHE A 134 -24.63 2.09 6.91
CA PHE A 134 -23.88 0.96 7.47
C PHE A 134 -22.77 1.52 8.36
N ASN A 135 -23.15 1.82 9.60
CA ASN A 135 -22.19 2.21 10.63
C ASN A 135 -21.54 0.96 11.20
N PHE A 136 -20.22 0.96 11.26
CA PHE A 136 -19.44 -0.16 11.75
C PHE A 136 -18.45 0.32 12.79
N THR A 137 -18.23 -0.46 13.85
CA THR A 137 -17.25 -0.15 14.89
C THR A 137 -16.52 -1.43 15.25
N ILE A 138 -15.20 -1.42 15.06
CA ILE A 138 -14.30 -2.48 15.51
C ILE A 138 -14.27 -2.48 17.05
N LYS A 139 -14.54 -3.63 17.67
CA LYS A 139 -14.53 -3.83 19.12
C LYS A 139 -13.20 -4.37 19.63
N THR A 140 -12.49 -5.11 18.79
CA THR A 140 -11.25 -5.81 19.08
C THR A 140 -10.11 -4.80 19.09
N PRO A 141 -9.37 -4.70 20.20
CA PRO A 141 -8.27 -3.75 20.29
C PRO A 141 -7.19 -4.03 19.24
N GLY A 142 -6.92 -3.06 18.37
CA GLY A 142 -5.77 -3.06 17.46
C GLY A 142 -4.47 -2.59 18.12
N VAL A 143 -3.41 -2.50 17.33
CA VAL A 143 -2.06 -2.08 17.73
C VAL A 143 -2.08 -0.75 18.50
N PRO A 144 -2.75 0.33 18.05
CA PRO A 144 -2.73 1.59 18.78
C PRO A 144 -3.29 1.48 20.21
N VAL A 145 -4.43 0.77 20.38
CA VAL A 145 -5.07 0.57 21.69
C VAL A 145 -4.20 -0.32 22.59
N ARG A 146 -3.58 -1.36 22.03
CA ARG A 146 -2.69 -2.26 22.77
C ARG A 146 -1.41 -1.55 23.22
N LEU A 147 -0.83 -0.69 22.36
CA LEU A 147 0.33 0.13 22.71
C LEU A 147 -0.02 1.12 23.83
N ALA A 148 -1.15 1.82 23.72
CA ALA A 148 -1.61 2.74 24.76
C ALA A 148 -1.81 2.04 26.12
N LYS A 149 -2.44 0.86 26.13
CA LYS A 149 -2.59 0.03 27.35
C LYS A 149 -1.24 -0.40 27.94
N ALA A 150 -0.22 -0.56 27.11
CA ALA A 150 1.15 -0.89 27.51
C ALA A 150 1.99 0.35 27.88
N GLY A 151 1.42 1.56 27.90
CA GLY A 151 2.15 2.80 28.18
C GLY A 151 3.10 3.21 27.05
N LYS A 152 2.84 2.79 25.82
CA LYS A 152 3.63 3.11 24.62
C LYS A 152 2.80 3.99 23.68
N THR A 153 3.46 4.92 22.99
CA THR A 153 2.88 5.82 21.99
C THR A 153 3.56 5.64 20.64
#